data_AF-A0A2N3AH74-F1
#
_entry.id   AF-A0A2N3AH74-F1
#
_cell.length_a   1.000
_cell.length_b   1.000
_cell.length_c   1.000
_cell.angle_alpha   90.00
_cell.angle_beta   90.00
_cell.angle_gamma   90.00
#
_symmetry.space_group_name_H-M   'P 1'
#
loop_
_entity.id
_entity.type
_entity.pdbx_description
1 polymer ?
#
loop_
_entity_poly.entity_id
_entity_poly.type
_entity_poly.pdbx_seq_one_letter_code
_entity_poly.pdbx_strand_id
1 'polypeptide(L)'
;VITIDDGFKSTYTLAYPILKKYNLPATLFIYTDFVEKNSSSLTWKEIREMMQNNIEIGSHTLSHCNLLRYKENEDYDKYFSRIKKEIFLSKEILESKIGEKVKFFAYPYGVYSPLIKNLVIQAGYEGILNAHNMNNTINTNPWSLNRQNVFGNISLNSFVKILNQRPLNTSQIFPYDGIIESNQLVKIGAILEGGNYDAKTLSMKLGGAKVKFDFNPENREISFTPDSLKPLIKKSYIVNIT
;
A
#
# COMPACT_ATOMS: atom_id res chain seq x y z
N VAL A 1 8.16 7.14 9.02
CA VAL A 1 8.25 5.73 9.49
C VAL A 1 8.86 4.92 8.37
N ILE A 2 9.80 4.03 8.67
CA ILE A 2 10.37 3.09 7.70
C ILE A 2 9.47 1.85 7.69
N THR A 3 9.05 1.40 6.52
CA THR A 3 8.26 0.16 6.38
C THR A 3 8.98 -0.80 5.45
N ILE A 4 8.97 -2.09 5.79
CA ILE A 4 9.57 -3.16 4.98
C ILE A 4 8.49 -4.25 4.81
N ASP A 5 8.35 -4.78 3.60
CA ASP A 5 7.33 -5.79 3.28
C ASP A 5 7.96 -7.19 3.15
N ASP A 6 7.11 -8.20 3.05
CA ASP A 6 7.37 -9.59 2.65
C ASP A 6 8.13 -10.51 3.61
N GLY A 7 8.89 -10.00 4.57
CA GLY A 7 9.58 -10.87 5.55
C GLY A 7 10.76 -11.67 4.97
N PHE A 8 11.48 -11.07 4.00
CA PHE A 8 12.73 -11.63 3.48
C PHE A 8 13.85 -11.63 4.52
N LYS A 9 14.74 -12.63 4.43
CA LYS A 9 15.92 -12.81 5.29
C LYS A 9 16.85 -11.61 5.29
N SER A 10 16.95 -10.90 4.16
CA SER A 10 17.72 -9.66 4.02
C SER A 10 17.29 -8.57 4.99
N THR A 11 16.02 -8.58 5.43
CA THR A 11 15.55 -7.68 6.49
C THR A 11 16.36 -7.88 7.77
N TYR A 12 16.60 -9.13 8.16
CA TYR A 12 17.35 -9.44 9.37
C TYR A 12 18.86 -9.35 9.18
N THR A 13 19.39 -9.79 8.04
CA THR A 13 20.85 -9.85 7.82
C THR A 13 21.46 -8.55 7.34
N LEU A 14 20.70 -7.67 6.68
CA LEU A 14 21.19 -6.42 6.10
C LEU A 14 20.54 -5.18 6.73
N ALA A 15 19.20 -5.12 6.78
CA ALA A 15 18.51 -3.91 7.22
C ALA A 15 18.53 -3.73 8.75
N TYR A 16 18.21 -4.79 9.51
CA TYR A 16 18.10 -4.77 10.96
C TYR A 16 19.39 -4.31 11.68
N PRO A 17 20.61 -4.74 11.30
CA PRO A 17 21.84 -4.23 11.91
C PRO A 17 21.99 -2.72 11.78
N ILE A 18 21.55 -2.14 10.65
CA ILE A 18 21.59 -0.71 10.39
C ILE A 18 20.52 0.02 11.23
N LEU A 19 19.27 -0.48 11.20
CA LEU A 19 18.18 0.08 12.00
C LEU A 19 18.53 0.10 13.49
N LYS A 20 19.07 -1.01 14.00
CA LYS A 20 19.55 -1.14 15.38
C LYS A 20 20.69 -0.19 15.70
N LYS A 21 21.72 -0.12 14.84
CA LYS A 21 22.88 0.77 15.04
C LYS A 21 22.48 2.23 15.22
N TYR A 22 21.46 2.68 14.48
CA TYR A 22 20.98 4.06 14.52
C TYR A 22 19.71 4.26 15.36
N ASN A 23 19.25 3.23 16.09
CA ASN A 23 18.02 3.23 16.89
C ASN A 23 16.79 3.74 16.09
N LEU A 24 16.67 3.33 14.83
CA LEU A 24 15.59 3.75 13.94
C LEU A 24 14.40 2.78 14.08
N PRO A 25 13.20 3.28 14.42
CA PRO A 25 12.00 2.45 14.42
C PRO A 25 11.57 2.11 13.00
N ALA A 26 11.06 0.89 12.81
CA ALA A 26 10.47 0.45 11.55
C ALA A 26 9.28 -0.48 11.79
N THR A 27 8.41 -0.61 10.79
CA THR A 27 7.32 -1.59 10.78
C THR A 27 7.58 -2.61 9.68
N LEU A 28 7.56 -3.90 10.03
CA LEU A 28 7.75 -5.01 9.12
C LEU A 28 6.39 -5.69 8.84
N PHE A 29 5.91 -5.60 7.60
CA PHE A 29 4.68 -6.25 7.16
C PHE A 29 5.00 -7.66 6.64
N ILE A 30 4.49 -8.68 7.33
CA ILE A 30 4.82 -10.08 7.07
C ILE A 30 3.60 -10.83 6.58
N TYR A 31 3.77 -11.65 5.55
CA TYR A 31 2.81 -12.69 5.22
C TYR A 31 3.25 -14.04 5.78
N THR A 32 2.35 -14.70 6.49
CA THR A 32 2.71 -15.74 7.45
C THR A 32 3.17 -17.04 6.81
N ASP A 33 2.70 -17.37 5.60
CA ASP A 33 3.09 -18.60 4.88
C ASP A 33 4.55 -18.59 4.43
N PHE A 34 5.21 -17.43 4.42
CA PHE A 34 6.62 -17.32 4.08
C PHE A 34 7.55 -17.42 5.28
N VAL A 35 7.08 -17.17 6.49
CA VAL A 35 7.92 -17.29 7.70
C VAL A 35 8.36 -18.75 7.87
N GLU A 36 9.66 -18.97 8.07
CA GLU A 36 10.29 -20.30 8.17
C GLU A 36 10.08 -21.19 6.93
N LYS A 37 9.69 -20.63 5.79
CA LYS A 37 9.44 -21.39 4.56
C LYS A 37 10.72 -21.96 3.96
N ASN A 38 11.80 -21.18 3.96
CA ASN A 38 13.12 -21.56 3.43
C ASN A 38 14.21 -20.58 3.91
N SER A 39 15.46 -20.77 3.46
CA SER A 39 16.61 -19.94 3.83
C SER A 39 16.48 -18.45 3.48
N SER A 40 15.61 -18.09 2.52
CA SER A 40 15.36 -16.71 2.11
C SER A 40 14.29 -16.00 2.96
N SER A 41 13.68 -16.70 3.90
CA SER A 41 12.63 -16.16 4.79
C SER A 41 13.11 -15.94 6.22
N LEU A 42 12.48 -15.01 6.92
CA LEU A 42 12.68 -14.82 8.36
C LEU A 42 12.19 -16.02 9.17
N THR A 43 12.80 -16.21 10.33
CA THR A 43 12.30 -17.14 11.37
C THR A 43 11.51 -16.41 12.45
N TRP A 44 10.66 -17.11 13.19
CA TRP A 44 9.96 -16.49 14.33
C TRP A 44 10.91 -16.01 15.43
N LYS A 45 12.05 -16.69 15.58
CA LYS A 45 13.11 -16.27 16.51
C LYS A 45 13.67 -14.90 16.12
N GLU A 46 13.99 -14.71 14.84
CA GLU A 46 14.54 -13.44 14.32
C GLU A 46 13.51 -12.31 14.40
N ILE A 47 12.24 -12.60 14.09
CA ILE A 47 11.14 -11.63 14.25
C ILE A 47 11.07 -11.13 15.70
N ARG A 48 11.05 -12.04 16.67
CA ARG A 48 11.02 -11.66 18.10
C ARG A 48 12.26 -10.89 18.55
N GLU A 49 13.44 -11.21 18.02
CA GLU A 49 14.66 -10.44 18.32
C GLU A 49 14.57 -9.01 17.78
N MET A 50 14.08 -8.84 16.55
CA MET A 50 13.87 -7.52 15.96
C MET A 50 12.87 -6.68 16.77
N MET A 51 11.80 -7.29 17.28
CA MET A 51 10.81 -6.60 18.13
C MET A 51 11.41 -6.00 19.39
N GLN A 52 12.45 -6.61 19.96
CA GLN A 52 13.19 -6.05 21.11
C GLN A 52 13.98 -4.77 20.77
N ASN A 53 14.01 -4.35 19.51
CA ASN A 53 14.81 -3.24 19.00
C ASN A 53 13.98 -2.28 18.11
N ASN A 54 12.80 -1.87 18.59
CA ASN A 54 11.92 -0.88 17.95
C ASN A 54 11.38 -1.28 16.57
N ILE A 55 11.28 -2.58 16.29
CA ILE A 55 10.65 -3.09 15.06
C ILE A 55 9.23 -3.57 15.38
N GLU A 56 8.23 -2.88 14.85
CA GLU A 56 6.83 -3.26 14.95
C GLU A 56 6.48 -4.31 13.87
N ILE A 57 5.57 -5.23 14.16
CA ILE A 57 5.08 -6.23 13.19
C ILE A 57 3.68 -5.86 12.70
N GLY A 58 3.54 -5.77 11.38
CA GLY A 58 2.28 -5.62 10.66
C GLY A 58 1.92 -6.87 9.87
N SER A 59 0.66 -6.96 9.44
CA SER A 59 0.18 -8.08 8.61
C SER A 59 0.21 -7.76 7.12
N HIS A 60 0.63 -8.74 6.31
CA HIS A 60 0.66 -8.67 4.85
C HIS A 60 -0.11 -9.82 4.18
N THR A 61 -1.22 -10.27 4.80
CA THR A 61 -2.01 -11.46 4.45
C THR A 61 -1.37 -12.79 4.85
N LEU A 62 -2.05 -13.91 4.55
CA LEU A 62 -1.55 -15.25 4.85
C LEU A 62 -0.51 -15.66 3.80
N SER A 63 -0.84 -15.53 2.51
CA SER A 63 -0.07 -16.09 1.40
C SER A 63 0.48 -15.07 0.40
N HIS A 64 0.32 -13.77 0.66
CA HIS A 64 0.68 -12.68 -0.26
C HIS A 64 -0.08 -12.73 -1.60
N CYS A 65 -1.34 -13.14 -1.56
CA CYS A 65 -2.18 -13.21 -2.75
C CYS A 65 -2.78 -11.85 -3.12
N ASN A 66 -3.08 -11.66 -4.42
CA ASN A 66 -3.87 -10.51 -4.85
C ASN A 66 -5.33 -10.71 -4.41
N LEU A 67 -5.76 -9.92 -3.44
CA LEU A 67 -7.09 -10.05 -2.82
C LEU A 67 -8.24 -9.66 -3.77
N LEU A 68 -8.00 -8.97 -4.88
CA LEU A 68 -9.04 -8.64 -5.88
C LEU A 68 -9.23 -9.73 -6.93
N ARG A 69 -8.27 -10.65 -7.08
CA ARG A 69 -8.26 -11.61 -8.17
C ARG A 69 -8.90 -12.93 -7.75
N TYR A 70 -9.85 -13.39 -8.56
CA TYR A 70 -10.40 -14.73 -8.48
C TYR A 70 -9.36 -15.75 -8.93
N LYS A 71 -9.33 -16.90 -8.25
CA LYS A 71 -8.61 -18.08 -8.74
C LYS A 71 -9.41 -18.73 -9.88
N GLU A 72 -8.74 -19.61 -10.62
CA GLU A 72 -9.38 -20.36 -11.69
C GLU A 72 -10.54 -21.21 -11.12
N ASN A 73 -11.71 -21.14 -11.77
CA ASN A 73 -12.95 -21.81 -11.34
C ASN A 73 -13.43 -21.46 -9.92
N GLU A 74 -13.02 -20.30 -9.39
CA GLU A 74 -13.49 -19.81 -8.10
C GLU A 74 -14.80 -19.05 -8.27
N ASP A 75 -15.83 -19.46 -7.53
CA ASP A 75 -17.09 -18.71 -7.39
C ASP A 75 -16.97 -17.64 -6.29
N TYR A 76 -17.98 -16.77 -6.18
CA TYR A 76 -17.97 -15.67 -5.22
C TYR A 76 -17.82 -16.15 -3.76
N ASP A 77 -18.49 -17.23 -3.37
CA ASP A 77 -18.48 -17.70 -1.98
C ASP A 77 -17.10 -18.26 -1.59
N LYS A 78 -16.46 -19.00 -2.50
CA LYS A 78 -15.08 -19.47 -2.32
C LYS A 78 -14.09 -18.31 -2.29
N TYR A 79 -14.25 -17.34 -3.21
CA TYR A 79 -13.43 -16.12 -3.25
C TYR A 79 -13.54 -15.36 -1.92
N PHE A 80 -14.76 -15.08 -1.47
CA PHE A 80 -15.03 -14.34 -0.24
C PHE A 80 -14.45 -15.08 0.98
N SER A 81 -14.66 -16.39 1.08
CA SER A 81 -14.11 -17.22 2.15
C SER A 81 -12.59 -17.20 2.16
N ARG A 82 -11.95 -17.24 0.98
CA ARG A 82 -10.49 -17.16 0.86
C ARG A 82 -9.95 -15.81 1.32
N ILE A 83 -10.48 -14.69 0.83
CA ILE A 83 -9.96 -13.36 1.21
C ILE A 83 -10.20 -13.08 2.69
N LYS A 84 -11.30 -13.57 3.27
CA LYS A 84 -11.54 -13.50 4.71
C LYS A 84 -10.49 -14.31 5.47
N LYS A 85 -10.20 -15.55 5.04
CA LYS A 85 -9.12 -16.36 5.63
C LYS A 85 -7.77 -15.65 5.56
N GLU A 86 -7.41 -15.08 4.41
CA GLU A 86 -6.14 -14.36 4.21
C GLU A 86 -5.93 -13.22 5.22
N ILE A 87 -7.00 -12.49 5.57
CA ILE A 87 -6.93 -11.31 6.45
C ILE A 87 -7.00 -11.70 7.93
N PHE A 88 -7.92 -12.59 8.31
CA PHE A 88 -8.18 -12.93 9.70
C PHE A 88 -7.13 -13.91 10.24
N LEU A 89 -6.83 -14.98 9.50
CA LEU A 89 -5.91 -16.01 9.99
C LEU A 89 -4.46 -15.50 10.06
N SER A 90 -4.05 -14.59 9.16
CA SER A 90 -2.73 -13.96 9.25
C SER A 90 -2.56 -13.15 10.54
N LYS A 91 -3.60 -12.40 10.94
CA LYS A 91 -3.62 -11.68 12.21
C LYS A 91 -3.48 -12.64 13.40
N GLU A 92 -4.33 -13.66 13.44
CA GLU A 92 -4.36 -14.65 14.51
C GLU A 92 -3.01 -15.35 14.67
N ILE A 93 -2.41 -15.79 13.56
CA ILE A 93 -1.09 -16.44 13.56
C ILE A 93 -0.02 -15.46 14.09
N LEU A 94 0.02 -14.23 13.56
CA LEU A 94 1.02 -13.25 13.99
C LEU A 94 0.89 -12.96 15.49
N GLU A 95 -0.31 -12.62 15.97
CA GLU A 95 -0.56 -12.31 17.39
C GLU A 95 -0.21 -13.49 18.30
N SER A 96 -0.56 -14.71 17.90
CA SER A 96 -0.20 -15.95 18.61
C SER A 96 1.32 -16.17 18.68
N LYS A 97 2.05 -15.89 17.59
CA LYS A 97 3.50 -16.15 17.48
C LYS A 97 4.37 -15.09 18.15
N ILE A 98 3.89 -13.85 18.19
CA ILE A 98 4.63 -12.72 18.74
C ILE A 98 4.18 -12.32 20.15
N GLY A 99 2.95 -12.69 20.56
CA GLY A 99 2.41 -12.40 21.88
C GLY A 99 1.92 -10.95 22.06
N GLU A 100 1.78 -10.20 20.97
CA GLU A 100 1.36 -8.79 20.95
C GLU A 100 0.30 -8.55 19.87
N LYS A 101 -0.47 -7.46 20.01
CA LYS A 101 -1.51 -7.08 19.04
C LYS A 101 -0.88 -6.56 17.75
N VAL A 102 -1.36 -7.07 16.61
CA VAL A 102 -0.96 -6.59 15.28
C VAL A 102 -1.91 -5.48 14.83
N LYS A 103 -1.44 -4.24 14.82
CA LYS A 103 -2.29 -3.06 14.60
C LYS A 103 -2.48 -2.73 13.11
N PHE A 104 -1.45 -2.88 12.29
CA PHE A 104 -1.47 -2.41 10.92
C PHE A 104 -1.52 -3.54 9.90
N PHE A 105 -2.20 -3.28 8.79
CA PHE A 105 -2.28 -4.15 7.63
C PHE A 105 -1.73 -3.42 6.40
N ALA A 106 -0.96 -4.10 5.55
CA ALA A 106 -0.54 -3.59 4.25
C ALA A 106 -1.16 -4.44 3.13
N TYR A 107 -1.74 -3.80 2.12
CA TYR A 107 -2.28 -4.52 0.96
C TYR A 107 -1.16 -5.12 0.10
N PRO A 108 -1.15 -6.44 -0.16
CA PRO A 108 -0.29 -7.03 -1.19
C PRO A 108 -0.48 -6.29 -2.51
N TYR A 109 0.63 -5.93 -3.16
CA TYR A 109 0.64 -5.19 -4.43
C TYR A 109 -0.04 -3.79 -4.39
N GLY A 110 -0.46 -3.31 -3.22
CA GLY A 110 -1.18 -2.05 -3.07
C GLY A 110 -2.61 -2.03 -3.62
N VAL A 111 -3.19 -3.19 -3.93
CA VAL A 111 -4.52 -3.28 -4.55
C VAL A 111 -5.61 -3.60 -3.52
N TYR A 112 -6.75 -2.94 -3.62
CA TYR A 112 -7.82 -3.07 -2.63
C TYR A 112 -9.21 -2.72 -3.19
N SER A 113 -10.25 -3.03 -2.41
CA SER A 113 -11.64 -2.65 -2.66
C SER A 113 -12.35 -2.31 -1.35
N PRO A 114 -13.52 -1.63 -1.39
CA PRO A 114 -14.32 -1.39 -0.19
C PRO A 114 -14.65 -2.67 0.61
N LEU A 115 -14.92 -3.78 -0.08
CA LEU A 115 -15.15 -5.09 0.54
C LEU A 115 -13.95 -5.54 1.38
N ILE A 116 -12.74 -5.49 0.81
CA ILE A 116 -11.51 -5.91 1.49
C ILE A 116 -11.22 -4.97 2.67
N LYS A 117 -11.36 -3.65 2.47
CA LYS A 117 -11.18 -2.66 3.54
C LYS A 117 -12.08 -2.96 4.75
N ASN A 118 -13.35 -3.27 4.49
CA ASN A 118 -14.30 -3.64 5.54
C ASN A 118 -13.91 -4.93 6.27
N LEU A 119 -13.40 -5.95 5.57
CA LEU A 119 -12.89 -7.17 6.20
C LEU A 119 -11.68 -6.88 7.10
N VAL A 120 -10.77 -6.00 6.68
CA VAL A 120 -9.62 -5.59 7.50
C VAL A 120 -10.09 -4.84 8.76
N ILE A 121 -11.06 -3.93 8.65
CA ILE A 121 -11.66 -3.26 9.83
C ILE A 121 -12.31 -4.30 10.77
N GLN A 122 -13.09 -5.23 10.23
CA GLN A 122 -13.75 -6.30 11.01
C GLN A 122 -12.76 -7.24 11.70
N ALA A 123 -11.58 -7.47 11.11
CA ALA A 123 -10.53 -8.26 11.72
C ALA A 123 -9.85 -7.55 12.92
N GLY A 124 -10.15 -6.27 13.18
CA GLY A 124 -9.66 -5.54 14.35
C GLY A 124 -8.27 -4.93 14.17
N TYR A 125 -7.84 -4.69 12.93
CA TYR A 125 -6.73 -3.79 12.64
C TYR A 125 -7.13 -2.34 12.92
N GLU A 126 -6.15 -1.45 13.10
CA GLU A 126 -6.32 -0.04 13.46
C GLU A 126 -5.86 0.93 12.35
N GLY A 127 -5.20 0.41 11.31
CA GLY A 127 -4.81 1.19 10.15
C GLY A 127 -4.37 0.32 8.97
N ILE A 128 -4.39 0.92 7.78
CA ILE A 128 -4.10 0.22 6.53
C ILE A 128 -3.13 1.04 5.67
N LEU A 129 -2.09 0.39 5.17
CA LEU A 129 -1.11 0.99 4.29
C LEU A 129 -1.34 0.50 2.85
N ASN A 130 -1.39 1.46 1.93
CA ASN A 130 -1.47 1.25 0.48
C ASN A 130 -0.07 1.40 -0.15
N ALA A 131 0.05 1.24 -1.48
CA ALA A 131 1.33 1.43 -2.19
C ALA A 131 1.34 2.71 -3.06
N HIS A 132 0.53 3.70 -2.72
CA HIS A 132 0.46 4.97 -3.44
C HIS A 132 1.67 5.81 -3.08
N ASN A 133 2.45 6.23 -4.10
CA ASN A 133 3.67 7.05 -3.96
C ASN A 133 3.31 8.50 -3.63
N MET A 134 2.74 8.68 -2.45
CA MET A 134 2.28 9.95 -1.90
C MET A 134 2.70 10.04 -0.43
N ASN A 135 2.69 11.26 0.11
CA ASN A 135 3.02 11.51 1.51
C ASN A 135 1.76 11.61 2.36
N ASN A 136 1.91 11.30 3.65
CA ASN A 136 0.83 11.43 4.63
C ASN A 136 0.94 12.77 5.36
N THR A 137 -0.20 13.27 5.83
CA THR A 137 -0.33 14.40 6.76
C THR A 137 -0.89 13.91 8.09
N ILE A 138 -0.98 14.80 9.08
CA ILE A 138 -1.67 14.52 10.35
C ILE A 138 -3.17 14.22 10.16
N ASN A 139 -3.77 14.66 9.05
CA ASN A 139 -5.17 14.45 8.74
C ASN A 139 -5.40 13.27 7.78
N THR A 140 -4.36 12.54 7.39
CA THR A 140 -4.52 11.40 6.49
C THR A 140 -5.38 10.32 7.15
N ASN A 141 -6.33 9.78 6.38
CA ASN A 141 -7.17 8.68 6.81
C ASN A 141 -6.32 7.46 7.22
N PRO A 142 -6.38 6.99 8.47
CA PRO A 142 -5.58 5.85 8.93
C PRO A 142 -5.92 4.55 8.19
N TRP A 143 -7.08 4.47 7.55
CA TRP A 143 -7.51 3.33 6.74
C TRP A 143 -7.04 3.39 5.27
N SER A 144 -6.20 4.36 4.92
CA SER A 144 -5.57 4.48 3.60
C SER A 144 -4.28 5.33 3.68
N LEU A 145 -3.32 4.86 4.48
CA LEU A 145 -2.01 5.50 4.61
C LEU A 145 -1.17 5.25 3.36
N ASN A 146 -0.61 6.32 2.80
CA ASN A 146 0.25 6.29 1.62
C ASN A 146 1.68 5.84 1.96
N ARG A 147 2.41 5.35 0.95
CA ARG A 147 3.80 4.91 1.09
C ARG A 147 4.64 5.31 -0.11
N GLN A 148 5.80 5.88 0.15
CA GLN A 148 6.80 6.12 -0.88
C GLN A 148 7.61 4.84 -1.15
N ASN A 149 7.44 4.25 -2.33
CA ASN A 149 8.16 3.04 -2.67
C ASN A 149 9.62 3.34 -3.02
N VAL A 150 10.54 2.58 -2.42
CA VAL A 150 11.98 2.69 -2.66
C VAL A 150 12.44 1.41 -3.35
N PHE A 151 12.76 1.51 -4.65
CA PHE A 151 13.21 0.38 -5.46
C PHE A 151 14.75 0.29 -5.49
N GLY A 152 15.30 -0.91 -5.68
CA GLY A 152 16.75 -1.15 -5.64
C GLY A 152 17.57 -0.41 -6.73
N ASN A 153 16.92 0.11 -7.78
CA ASN A 153 17.55 0.88 -8.84
C ASN A 153 17.43 2.41 -8.65
N ILE A 154 16.90 2.88 -7.53
CA ILE A 154 16.78 4.31 -7.27
C ILE A 154 18.16 4.93 -6.99
N SER A 155 18.45 6.08 -7.62
CA SER A 155 19.65 6.84 -7.29
C SER A 155 19.50 7.57 -5.95
N LEU A 156 20.61 7.88 -5.28
CA LEU A 156 20.60 8.67 -4.06
C LEU A 156 19.89 10.02 -4.25
N ASN A 157 20.09 10.69 -5.39
CA ASN A 157 19.41 11.94 -5.71
C ASN A 157 17.89 11.76 -5.81
N SER A 158 17.41 10.68 -6.41
CA SER A 158 15.99 10.37 -6.48
C SER A 158 15.42 10.03 -5.09
N PHE A 159 16.17 9.32 -4.25
CA PHE A 159 15.79 9.05 -2.87
C PHE A 159 15.68 10.33 -2.04
N VAL A 160 16.66 11.24 -2.14
CA VAL A 160 16.61 12.56 -1.49
C VAL A 160 15.42 13.38 -1.97
N LYS A 161 15.05 13.30 -3.26
CA LYS A 161 13.85 13.96 -3.77
C LYS A 161 12.58 13.41 -3.11
N ILE A 162 12.44 12.08 -3.00
CA ILE A 162 11.31 11.46 -2.30
C ILE A 162 11.19 11.98 -0.87
N LEU A 163 12.29 12.04 -0.12
CA LEU A 163 12.29 12.53 1.26
C LEU A 163 11.89 14.01 1.40
N ASN A 164 12.13 14.83 0.37
CA ASN A 164 11.79 16.25 0.36
C ASN A 164 10.43 16.56 -0.27
N GLN A 165 9.70 15.56 -0.75
CA GLN A 165 8.36 15.78 -1.28
C GLN A 165 7.42 16.20 -0.16
N ARG A 166 6.61 17.23 -0.43
CA ARG A 166 5.52 17.63 0.46
C ARG A 166 4.28 16.78 0.18
N PRO A 167 3.39 16.59 1.16
CA PRO A 167 2.09 15.98 0.90
C PRO A 167 1.26 16.88 -0.02
N LEU A 168 0.64 16.25 -1.01
CA LEU A 168 -0.35 16.87 -1.87
C LEU A 168 -1.72 16.68 -1.19
N ASN A 169 -2.34 17.77 -0.76
CA ASN A 169 -3.64 17.71 -0.10
C ASN A 169 -4.75 17.65 -1.15
N THR A 170 -5.66 16.69 -0.98
CA THR A 170 -6.82 16.52 -1.86
C THR A 170 -8.09 16.34 -1.02
N SER A 171 -9.20 16.97 -1.43
CA SER A 171 -10.51 16.76 -0.77
C SER A 171 -11.36 15.70 -1.42
N GLN A 172 -11.19 15.52 -2.72
CA GLN A 172 -11.95 14.54 -3.50
C GLN A 172 -11.01 13.84 -4.45
N ILE A 173 -11.13 12.52 -4.51
CA ILE A 173 -10.45 11.67 -5.49
C ILE A 173 -11.56 10.96 -6.25
N PHE A 174 -11.45 10.97 -7.58
CA PHE A 174 -12.40 10.30 -8.45
C PHE A 174 -11.67 9.41 -9.48
N PRO A 175 -12.26 8.28 -9.89
CA PRO A 175 -13.48 7.70 -9.30
C PRO A 175 -13.23 7.29 -7.84
N TYR A 176 -14.30 7.15 -7.07
CA TYR A 176 -14.20 6.54 -5.74
C TYR A 176 -13.65 5.11 -5.87
N ASP A 177 -13.00 4.62 -4.82
CA ASP A 177 -12.46 3.26 -4.77
C ASP A 177 -13.53 2.23 -5.17
N GLY A 178 -13.26 1.44 -6.20
CA GLY A 178 -14.26 0.51 -6.74
C GLY A 178 -13.77 -0.25 -7.98
N ILE A 179 -14.67 -1.05 -8.54
CA ILE A 179 -14.44 -1.81 -9.79
C ILE A 179 -15.17 -1.09 -10.91
N ILE A 180 -14.46 -0.80 -12.01
CA ILE A 180 -15.05 -0.24 -13.22
C ILE A 180 -15.52 -1.39 -14.10
N GLU A 181 -16.84 -1.62 -14.16
CA GLU A 181 -17.45 -2.78 -14.83
C GLU A 181 -17.90 -2.51 -16.29
N SER A 182 -17.95 -1.24 -16.73
CA SER A 182 -18.50 -0.86 -18.04
C SER A 182 -17.61 0.12 -18.83
N ASN A 183 -17.87 0.24 -20.15
CA ASN A 183 -17.16 1.14 -21.08
C ASN A 183 -17.51 2.64 -20.91
N GLN A 184 -17.96 3.07 -19.73
CA GLN A 184 -18.22 4.49 -19.48
C GLN A 184 -16.91 5.29 -19.46
N LEU A 185 -16.94 6.54 -19.94
CA LEU A 185 -15.79 7.44 -19.76
C LEU A 185 -15.58 7.65 -18.26
N VAL A 186 -14.42 7.23 -17.75
CA VAL A 186 -14.07 7.42 -16.34
C VAL A 186 -13.12 8.58 -16.24
N LYS A 187 -13.58 9.65 -15.59
CA LYS A 187 -12.72 10.76 -15.20
C LYS A 187 -11.89 10.31 -13.99
N ILE A 188 -10.58 10.39 -14.11
CA ILE A 188 -9.61 10.05 -13.06
C ILE A 188 -8.96 11.34 -12.60
N GLY A 189 -8.93 11.62 -11.30
CA GLY A 189 -8.35 12.87 -10.82
C GLY A 189 -8.65 13.17 -9.36
N ALA A 190 -8.36 14.41 -8.99
CA ALA A 190 -8.62 14.92 -7.66
C ALA A 190 -8.91 16.43 -7.66
N ILE A 191 -9.52 16.89 -6.57
CA ILE A 191 -9.58 18.32 -6.23
C ILE A 191 -8.44 18.64 -5.28
N LEU A 192 -7.55 19.56 -5.67
CA LEU A 192 -6.42 19.97 -4.85
C LEU A 192 -6.82 20.99 -3.79
N GLU A 193 -6.29 20.82 -2.58
CA GLU A 193 -6.55 21.71 -1.44
C GLU A 193 -5.28 22.38 -0.91
N GLY A 194 -5.45 23.59 -0.37
CA GLY A 194 -4.34 24.40 0.15
C GLY A 194 -3.32 24.79 -0.93
N GLY A 195 -2.31 25.58 -0.55
CA GLY A 195 -1.18 25.94 -1.41
C GLY A 195 -1.49 26.80 -2.65
N ASN A 196 -0.44 27.37 -3.23
CA ASN A 196 -0.45 27.93 -4.59
C ASN A 196 0.31 26.94 -5.49
N TYR A 197 -0.43 26.02 -6.13
CA TYR A 197 0.16 25.02 -7.02
C TYR A 197 0.51 25.66 -8.37
N ASP A 198 1.77 25.55 -8.80
CA ASP A 198 2.14 25.83 -10.18
C ASP A 198 1.79 24.61 -11.03
N ALA A 199 0.83 24.74 -11.93
CA ALA A 199 0.37 23.67 -12.82
C ALA A 199 1.52 23.03 -13.64
N LYS A 200 2.60 23.78 -13.91
CA LYS A 200 3.80 23.26 -14.60
C LYS A 200 4.61 22.26 -13.78
N THR A 201 4.43 22.27 -12.47
CA THR A 201 5.12 21.38 -11.53
C THR A 201 4.32 20.12 -11.22
N LEU A 202 3.02 20.09 -11.55
CA LEU A 202 2.15 18.95 -11.33
C LEU A 202 2.44 17.81 -12.32
N SER A 203 2.31 16.58 -11.83
CA SER A 203 2.41 15.38 -12.66
C SER A 203 1.40 14.32 -12.26
N MET A 204 0.85 13.64 -13.25
CA MET A 204 -0.06 12.50 -13.06
C MET A 204 0.53 11.24 -13.68
N LYS A 205 0.46 10.13 -12.96
CA LYS A 205 0.88 8.81 -13.44
C LYS A 205 -0.21 7.77 -13.23
N LEU A 206 -0.43 6.94 -14.24
CA LEU A 206 -1.34 5.81 -14.22
C LEU A 206 -0.53 4.51 -14.42
N GLY A 207 -0.53 3.62 -13.42
CA GLY A 207 0.27 2.39 -13.50
C GLY A 207 1.77 2.64 -13.68
N GLY A 208 2.27 3.79 -13.20
CA GLY A 208 3.67 4.20 -13.31
C GLY A 208 4.02 5.02 -14.56
N ALA A 209 3.18 5.00 -15.60
CA ALA A 209 3.38 5.80 -16.81
C ALA A 209 2.83 7.21 -16.62
N LYS A 210 3.57 8.24 -17.06
CA LYS A 210 3.07 9.62 -17.08
C LYS A 210 1.92 9.74 -18.07
N VAL A 211 0.84 10.41 -17.65
CA VAL A 211 -0.31 10.73 -18.51
C VAL A 211 -0.44 12.23 -18.67
N LYS A 212 -0.97 12.67 -19.81
CA LYS A 212 -1.38 14.06 -20.00
C LYS A 212 -2.67 14.27 -19.21
N PHE A 213 -2.77 15.39 -18.49
CA PHE A 213 -3.91 15.73 -17.66
C PHE A 213 -4.35 17.16 -17.96
N ASP A 214 -5.58 17.47 -17.59
CA ASP A 214 -6.17 18.80 -17.57
C ASP A 214 -6.13 19.35 -16.13
N PHE A 215 -5.85 20.64 -15.99
CA PHE A 215 -5.93 21.35 -14.71
C PHE A 215 -6.86 22.55 -14.84
N ASN A 216 -7.95 22.54 -14.08
CA ASN A 216 -8.88 23.67 -13.98
C ASN A 216 -8.52 24.51 -12.75
N PRO A 217 -8.04 25.74 -12.92
CA PRO A 217 -7.60 26.58 -11.80
C PRO A 217 -8.76 27.11 -10.93
N GLU A 218 -9.98 27.21 -11.47
CA GLU A 218 -11.13 27.79 -10.74
C GLU A 218 -11.60 26.85 -9.62
N ASN A 219 -11.72 25.56 -9.93
CA ASN A 219 -12.10 24.54 -8.95
C ASN A 219 -10.90 23.71 -8.46
N ARG A 220 -9.68 24.03 -8.90
CA ARG A 220 -8.42 23.33 -8.59
C ARG A 220 -8.46 21.84 -8.90
N GLU A 221 -9.23 21.46 -9.92
CA GLU A 221 -9.36 20.09 -10.33
C GLU A 221 -8.21 19.70 -11.25
N ILE A 222 -7.54 18.59 -10.92
CA ILE A 222 -6.62 17.91 -11.83
C ILE A 222 -7.27 16.61 -12.30
N SER A 223 -7.37 16.39 -13.61
CA SER A 223 -8.05 15.20 -14.13
C SER A 223 -7.52 14.71 -15.47
N PHE A 224 -7.78 13.43 -15.73
CA PHE A 224 -7.46 12.72 -16.95
C PHE A 224 -8.65 11.82 -17.29
N THR A 225 -9.08 11.86 -18.55
CA THR A 225 -10.07 10.92 -19.08
C THR A 225 -9.40 10.06 -20.15
N PRO A 226 -9.26 8.74 -19.96
CA PRO A 226 -8.67 7.86 -20.96
C PRO A 226 -9.57 7.73 -22.19
N ASP A 227 -8.99 7.82 -23.39
CA ASP A 227 -9.70 7.67 -24.67
C ASP A 227 -10.34 6.28 -24.85
N SER A 228 -9.82 5.27 -24.14
CA SER A 228 -10.36 3.91 -24.13
C SER A 228 -10.12 3.24 -22.79
N LEU A 229 -11.16 2.59 -22.26
CA LEU A 229 -11.05 1.74 -21.07
C LEU A 229 -10.55 0.33 -21.38
N LYS A 230 -10.48 -0.12 -22.64
CA LYS A 230 -10.00 -1.48 -22.97
C LYS A 230 -8.63 -1.84 -22.35
N PRO A 231 -7.63 -0.93 -22.25
CA PRO A 231 -6.39 -1.21 -21.54
C PRO A 231 -6.57 -1.28 -20.02
N LEU A 232 -7.57 -0.56 -19.49
CA LEU A 232 -7.86 -0.42 -18.07
C LEU A 232 -8.70 -1.58 -17.51
N ILE A 233 -9.52 -2.20 -18.36
CA ILE A 233 -10.36 -3.35 -18.05
C ILE A 233 -9.46 -4.59 -17.82
N LYS A 234 -9.65 -5.27 -16.67
CA LYS A 234 -8.93 -6.49 -16.21
C LYS A 234 -7.52 -6.31 -15.60
N LYS A 235 -7.05 -5.09 -15.36
CA LYS A 235 -5.81 -4.84 -14.60
C LYS A 235 -6.07 -3.88 -13.44
N SER A 236 -5.29 -4.01 -12.37
CA SER A 236 -5.30 -3.05 -11.26
C SER A 236 -4.35 -1.90 -11.59
N TYR A 237 -4.80 -0.66 -11.37
CA TYR A 237 -4.00 0.54 -11.61
C TYR A 237 -3.96 1.39 -10.35
N ILE A 238 -2.78 1.93 -10.07
CA ILE A 238 -2.58 2.97 -9.06
C ILE A 238 -2.39 4.29 -9.80
N VAL A 239 -3.15 5.30 -9.37
CA VAL A 239 -3.03 6.67 -9.84
C VAL A 239 -2.20 7.44 -8.82
N ASN A 240 -1.12 8.08 -9.28
CA ASN A 240 -0.31 8.94 -8.44
C ASN A 240 -0.37 10.37 -8.98
N ILE A 241 -0.71 11.32 -8.11
CA ILE A 241 -0.63 12.75 -8.39
C ILE A 241 0.46 13.30 -7.47
N THR A 242 1.48 13.89 -8.07
CA THR A 242 2.67 14.42 -7.36
C THR A 242 3.11 15.74 -7.93
#